data_AF-A0AAU0SFT7-F1
#
_entry.id   AF-A0AAU0SFT7-F1
#
_cell.length_a   1.000
_cell.length_b   1.000
_cell.length_c   1.000
_cell.angle_alpha   90.00
_cell.angle_beta   90.00
_cell.angle_gamma   90.00
#
_symmetry.space_group_name_H-M   'P 1'
#
loop_
_entity.id
_entity.type
_entity.pdbx_description
1 polymer ?
#
loop_
_entity_poly.entity_id
_entity_poly.type
_entity_poly.pdbx_seq_one_letter_code
_entity_poly.pdbx_strand_id
1 'polypeptide(L)'
;MSETERWIVKCQKTEDGTGDIIIDLPQELLDQMRLGVGDDLELTVVNGTLVLTPVCNATSVRPMFAGVLRQDVYHAYRMRLETLLHISVNASDLDIHDMIVAGFSVSLIKMLCDDGTLSDEERDRIIQPKTLKTKLSANQLLTLHESDRLFRFAHITAMAEVIFGDKGKAKQWLSKPKARFLGESPSAMVTTTFGTHLVEEMLIQVSEGMSF
;
A
#
# COMPACT_ATOMS: atom_id res chain seq x y z
N MET A 1 -9.09 20.35 28.77
CA MET A 1 -7.77 20.95 29.03
C MET A 1 -6.83 19.78 29.27
N SER A 2 -6.11 19.30 28.26
CA SER A 2 -5.20 18.17 28.43
C SER A 2 -3.88 18.69 29.00
N GLU A 3 -3.51 18.26 30.20
CA GLU A 3 -2.16 18.49 30.73
C GLU A 3 -1.15 17.87 29.77
N THR A 4 -0.21 18.67 29.27
CA THR A 4 0.90 18.18 28.46
C THR A 4 1.93 17.61 29.41
N GLU A 5 1.88 16.30 29.61
CA GLU A 5 2.85 15.58 30.44
C GLU A 5 4.24 15.68 29.78
N ARG A 6 5.25 16.09 30.56
CA ARG A 6 6.61 16.33 30.05
C ARG A 6 7.55 15.27 30.61
N TRP A 7 8.25 14.59 29.72
CA TRP A 7 9.23 13.56 30.05
C TRP A 7 10.64 14.02 29.70
N ILE A 8 11.60 13.74 30.57
CA ILE A 8 13.02 14.02 30.32
C ILE A 8 13.70 12.70 29.98
N VAL A 9 14.26 12.63 28.78
CA VAL A 9 14.92 11.44 28.21
C VAL A 9 16.39 11.72 27.95
N LYS A 10 17.21 10.66 27.94
CA LYS A 10 18.63 10.77 27.59
C LYS A 10 18.79 10.57 26.08
N CYS A 11 19.48 11.50 25.45
CA CYS A 11 19.88 11.39 24.05
C CYS A 11 21.22 10.66 23.95
N GLN A 12 21.27 9.61 23.14
CA GLN A 12 22.49 8.88 22.80
C GLN A 12 22.92 9.27 21.38
N LYS A 13 24.21 9.49 21.15
CA LYS A 13 24.72 9.76 19.81
C LYS A 13 24.93 8.46 19.07
N THR A 14 24.67 8.44 17.77
CA THR A 14 25.14 7.36 16.91
C THR A 14 26.65 7.54 16.68
N GLU A 15 27.46 6.53 17.03
CA GLU A 15 28.93 6.55 16.81
C GLU A 15 29.30 6.29 15.33
N ASP A 16 28.34 6.41 14.42
CA ASP A 16 28.47 6.18 12.98
C ASP A 16 28.81 7.47 12.18
N GLY A 17 28.82 8.62 12.86
CA GLY A 17 29.14 9.91 12.24
C GLY A 17 28.03 10.51 11.37
N THR A 18 26.80 9.95 11.39
CA THR A 18 25.66 10.51 10.64
C THR A 18 25.10 11.77 11.28
N GLY A 19 25.36 11.96 12.59
CA GLY A 19 24.80 13.06 13.38
C GLY A 19 23.41 12.74 13.95
N ASP A 20 22.95 11.50 13.81
CA ASP A 20 21.69 11.04 14.37
C ASP A 20 21.77 10.85 15.88
N ILE A 21 20.59 10.86 16.52
CA ILE A 21 20.44 10.73 17.96
C ILE A 21 19.40 9.65 18.24
N ILE A 22 19.78 8.69 19.07
CA ILE A 22 18.87 7.67 19.61
C ILE A 22 18.27 8.22 20.91
N ILE A 23 16.95 8.15 21.01
CA ILE A 23 16.20 8.56 22.20
C ILE A 23 15.43 7.34 22.69
N ASP A 24 15.81 6.81 23.85
CA ASP A 24 15.08 5.72 24.48
C ASP A 24 13.83 6.28 25.15
N LEU A 25 12.66 5.89 24.63
CA LEU A 25 11.37 6.23 25.24
C LEU A 25 11.10 5.29 26.42
N PRO A 26 10.74 5.83 27.61
CA PRO A 26 10.39 5.02 28.77
C PRO A 26 9.24 4.06 28.46
N GLN A 27 9.30 2.84 29.01
CA GLN A 27 8.29 1.81 28.73
C GLN A 27 6.91 2.22 29.28
N GLU A 28 6.88 2.95 30.40
CA GLU A 28 5.64 3.47 30.99
C GLU A 28 4.94 4.47 30.06
N LEU A 29 5.71 5.29 29.33
CA LEU A 29 5.18 6.23 28.33
C LEU A 29 4.58 5.47 27.14
N LEU A 30 5.28 4.44 26.67
CA LEU A 30 4.80 3.59 25.57
C LEU A 30 3.49 2.87 25.95
N ASP A 31 3.42 2.31 27.16
CA ASP A 31 2.22 1.64 27.67
C ASP A 31 1.04 2.61 27.84
N GLN A 32 1.30 3.83 28.34
CA GLN A 32 0.28 4.87 28.51
C GLN A 32 -0.26 5.37 27.17
N MET A 33 0.61 5.51 26.17
CA MET A 33 0.25 5.92 24.81
C MET A 33 -0.26 4.74 23.95
N ARG A 34 -0.16 3.51 24.46
CA ARG A 34 -0.48 2.24 23.77
C ARG A 34 0.31 2.04 22.47
N LEU A 35 1.60 2.40 22.50
CA LEU A 35 2.49 2.32 21.36
C LEU A 35 3.34 1.04 21.40
N GLY A 36 3.46 0.38 20.26
CA GLY A 36 4.34 -0.77 20.02
C GLY A 36 5.45 -0.47 19.00
N VAL A 37 6.38 -1.42 18.87
CA VAL A 37 7.42 -1.35 17.83
C VAL A 37 6.75 -1.43 16.46
N GLY A 38 6.97 -0.42 15.62
CA GLY A 38 6.37 -0.29 14.29
C GLY A 38 5.25 0.76 14.20
N ASP A 39 4.85 1.37 15.31
CA ASP A 39 3.90 2.48 15.29
C ASP A 39 4.56 3.81 14.88
N ASP A 40 3.82 4.62 14.12
CA ASP A 40 4.28 5.92 13.66
C ASP A 40 4.03 7.05 14.67
N LEU A 41 5.00 7.93 14.79
CA LEU A 41 4.93 9.15 15.61
C LEU A 41 5.24 10.36 14.75
N GLU A 42 4.41 11.39 14.85
CA GLU A 42 4.73 12.70 14.29
C GLU A 42 5.63 13.46 15.29
N LEU A 43 6.80 13.87 14.82
CA LEU A 43 7.77 14.64 15.59
C LEU A 43 7.75 16.10 15.16
N THR A 44 7.42 16.99 16.10
CA THR A 44 7.47 18.44 15.88
C THR A 44 8.31 19.13 16.94
N VAL A 45 8.94 20.26 16.60
CA VAL A 45 9.72 21.07 17.54
C VAL A 45 8.93 22.34 17.83
N VAL A 46 8.47 22.50 19.07
CA VAL A 46 7.74 23.70 19.51
C VAL A 46 8.49 24.32 20.69
N ASN A 47 9.00 25.54 20.50
CA ASN A 47 9.74 26.29 21.53
C ASN A 47 10.90 25.49 22.17
N GLY A 48 11.64 24.73 21.36
CA GLY A 48 12.75 23.90 21.82
C GLY A 48 12.34 22.62 22.55
N THR A 49 11.06 22.27 22.57
CA THR A 49 10.54 20.99 23.06
C THR A 49 10.19 20.10 21.88
N LEU A 50 10.67 18.86 21.88
CA LEU A 50 10.21 17.82 20.97
C LEU A 50 8.83 17.35 21.41
N VAL A 51 7.82 17.55 20.56
CA VAL A 51 6.46 17.09 20.77
C VAL A 51 6.26 15.86 19.90
N LEU A 52 6.07 14.71 20.55
CA LEU A 52 5.74 13.45 19.92
C LEU A 52 4.23 13.26 19.97
N THR A 53 3.60 13.17 18.80
CA THR A 53 2.16 12.93 18.70
C THR A 53 1.96 11.53 18.15
N PRO A 54 1.27 10.61 18.87
CA PRO A 54 0.84 9.35 18.29
C PRO A 54 0.10 9.62 17.00
N VAL A 55 0.55 9.00 15.92
CA VAL A 55 -0.30 8.91 14.74
C VAL A 55 -1.33 7.82 15.07
N CYS A 56 -2.36 8.20 15.83
CA CYS A 56 -3.54 7.36 16.00
C CYS A 56 -4.13 7.17 14.61
N ASN A 57 -3.77 6.05 13.96
CA ASN A 57 -4.40 5.58 12.73
C ASN A 57 -5.82 5.11 13.03
N ALA A 58 -6.68 6.03 13.48
CA ALA A 58 -8.06 6.02 13.07
C ALA A 58 -8.06 6.40 11.58
N THR A 59 -7.80 5.40 10.75
CA THR A 59 -8.04 5.47 9.31
C THR A 59 -7.11 6.44 8.56
N SER A 60 -5.80 6.42 8.82
CA SER A 60 -4.85 6.85 7.79
C SER A 60 -4.65 5.67 6.84
N VAL A 61 -5.45 5.61 5.78
CA VAL A 61 -5.16 4.76 4.62
C VAL A 61 -4.05 5.44 3.83
N ARG A 62 -2.91 5.75 4.46
CA ARG A 62 -1.68 5.76 3.67
C ARG A 62 -1.45 4.30 3.33
N PRO A 63 -1.42 3.91 2.04
CA PRO A 63 -0.89 2.60 1.72
C PRO A 63 0.48 2.50 2.40
N MET A 64 0.73 1.40 3.11
CA MET A 64 1.97 1.18 3.90
C MET A 64 3.21 1.52 3.06
N PHE A 65 3.07 1.37 1.75
CA PHE A 65 3.97 1.75 0.67
C PHE A 65 4.44 3.22 0.59
N ALA A 66 3.62 4.20 0.98
CA ALA A 66 3.92 5.63 0.75
C ALA A 66 4.96 6.21 1.71
N GLY A 67 5.08 5.66 2.93
CA GLY A 67 6.06 6.11 3.92
C GLY A 67 7.41 5.39 3.83
N VAL A 68 7.43 4.20 3.23
CA VAL A 68 8.60 3.31 3.21
C VAL A 68 9.51 3.56 2.00
N LEU A 69 8.96 4.03 0.88
CA LEU A 69 9.73 4.20 -0.35
C LEU A 69 10.34 5.59 -0.53
N ARG A 70 11.48 5.63 -1.22
CA ARG A 70 12.03 6.88 -1.76
C ARG A 70 11.00 7.56 -2.67
N GLN A 71 10.98 8.89 -2.65
CA GLN A 71 9.99 9.72 -3.34
C GLN A 71 9.90 9.46 -4.86
N ASP A 72 11.03 9.16 -5.50
CA ASP A 72 11.11 8.79 -6.92
C ASP A 72 10.40 7.46 -7.22
N VAL A 73 10.54 6.47 -6.33
CA VAL A 73 9.87 5.16 -6.44
C VAL A 73 8.37 5.30 -6.22
N TYR A 74 7.96 6.11 -5.24
CA TYR A 74 6.53 6.40 -5.02
C TYR A 74 5.91 7.11 -6.24
N HIS A 75 6.59 8.10 -6.83
CA HIS A 75 6.13 8.74 -8.05
C HIS A 75 6.00 7.75 -9.21
N ALA A 76 6.97 6.86 -9.41
CA ALA A 76 6.90 5.81 -10.43
C ALA A 76 5.69 4.88 -10.22
N TYR A 77 5.38 4.53 -8.97
CA TYR A 77 4.18 3.77 -8.62
C TYR A 77 2.89 4.51 -8.98
N ARG A 78 2.82 5.81 -8.69
CA ARG A 78 1.66 6.65 -9.05
C ARG A 78 1.47 6.76 -10.57
N MET A 79 2.55 6.88 -11.34
CA MET A 79 2.51 6.82 -12.81
C MET A 79 1.97 5.47 -13.32
N ARG A 80 2.30 4.37 -12.65
CA ARG A 80 1.75 3.05 -12.99
C ARG A 80 0.27 2.95 -12.70
N LEU A 81 -0.20 3.46 -11.55
CA LEU A 81 -1.64 3.52 -11.26
C LEU A 81 -2.41 4.39 -12.27
N GLU A 82 -1.83 5.49 -12.73
CA GLU A 82 -2.43 6.31 -13.79
C GLU A 82 -2.58 5.53 -15.09
N THR A 83 -1.57 4.74 -15.45
CA THR A 83 -1.60 3.89 -16.65
C THR A 83 -2.67 2.79 -16.52
N LEU A 84 -2.78 2.16 -15.36
CA LEU A 84 -3.65 1.01 -15.14
C LEU A 84 -5.12 1.38 -14.93
N LEU A 85 -5.38 2.46 -14.20
CA LEU A 85 -6.73 2.81 -13.72
C LEU A 85 -7.15 4.24 -14.06
N HIS A 86 -6.31 5.02 -14.75
CA HIS A 86 -6.53 6.46 -15.00
C HIS A 86 -6.70 7.28 -13.71
N ILE A 87 -6.05 6.84 -12.64
CA ILE A 87 -5.94 7.59 -11.39
C ILE A 87 -4.81 8.61 -11.54
N SER A 88 -5.12 9.90 -11.44
CA SER A 88 -4.11 10.96 -11.53
C SER A 88 -2.95 10.72 -10.56
N VAL A 89 -1.73 11.00 -11.03
CA VAL A 89 -0.50 10.92 -10.22
C VAL A 89 -0.62 11.76 -8.94
N ASN A 90 -1.36 12.88 -9.01
CA ASN A 90 -1.55 13.83 -7.92
C ASN A 90 -2.85 13.59 -7.12
N ALA A 91 -3.63 12.55 -7.42
CA ALA A 91 -4.85 12.25 -6.68
C ALA A 91 -4.55 12.00 -5.19
N SER A 92 -5.35 12.56 -4.29
CA SER A 92 -5.27 12.24 -2.87
C SER A 92 -5.81 10.82 -2.61
N ASP A 93 -5.52 10.27 -1.43
CA ASP A 93 -6.10 8.98 -1.03
C ASP A 93 -7.64 9.06 -0.95
N LEU A 94 -8.18 10.24 -0.64
CA LEU A 94 -9.63 10.50 -0.65
C LEU A 94 -10.19 10.49 -2.07
N ASP A 95 -9.49 11.10 -3.05
CA ASP A 95 -9.92 11.04 -4.45
C ASP A 95 -9.95 9.60 -4.97
N ILE A 96 -8.94 8.79 -4.61
CA ILE A 96 -8.89 7.37 -4.96
C ILE A 96 -10.05 6.61 -4.33
N HIS A 97 -10.34 6.87 -3.05
CA HIS A 97 -11.49 6.30 -2.37
C HIS A 97 -12.81 6.64 -3.08
N ASP A 98 -13.02 7.91 -3.40
CA ASP A 98 -14.23 8.38 -4.07
C ASP A 98 -14.38 7.77 -5.48
N MET A 99 -13.27 7.59 -6.21
CA MET A 99 -13.28 6.86 -7.49
C MET A 99 -13.68 5.40 -7.33
N ILE A 100 -13.19 4.70 -6.31
CA ILE A 100 -13.57 3.32 -6.02
C ILE A 100 -15.05 3.22 -5.64
N VAL A 101 -15.55 4.17 -4.83
CA VAL A 101 -16.95 4.26 -4.42
C VAL A 101 -17.87 4.55 -5.59
N ALA A 102 -17.50 5.48 -6.47
CA ALA A 102 -18.23 5.78 -7.70
C ALA A 102 -18.23 4.60 -8.68
N GLY A 103 -17.15 3.82 -8.66
CA GLY A 103 -16.99 2.62 -9.46
C GLY A 103 -16.25 2.87 -10.77
N PHE A 104 -15.29 2.01 -11.09
CA PHE A 104 -14.54 2.11 -12.34
C PHE A 104 -15.36 1.66 -13.55
N SER A 105 -15.04 2.16 -14.74
CA SER A 105 -15.64 1.66 -15.98
C SER A 105 -15.30 0.18 -16.19
N VAL A 106 -16.30 -0.64 -16.53
CA VAL A 106 -16.06 -2.06 -16.88
C VAL A 106 -15.11 -2.23 -18.08
N SER A 107 -14.98 -1.21 -18.93
CA SER A 107 -14.04 -1.22 -20.06
C SER A 107 -12.58 -1.35 -19.60
N LEU A 108 -12.24 -0.88 -18.38
CA LEU A 108 -10.89 -1.02 -17.83
C LEU A 108 -10.48 -2.48 -17.67
N ILE A 109 -11.39 -3.34 -17.21
CA ILE A 109 -11.13 -4.78 -17.10
C ILE A 109 -10.79 -5.36 -18.48
N LYS A 110 -11.54 -4.97 -19.52
CA LYS A 110 -11.28 -5.44 -20.87
C LYS A 110 -9.90 -4.99 -21.37
N MET A 111 -9.57 -3.70 -21.20
CA MET A 111 -8.27 -3.15 -21.62
C MET A 111 -7.10 -3.86 -20.93
N LEU A 112 -7.21 -4.11 -19.62
CA LEU A 112 -6.19 -4.81 -18.83
C LEU A 112 -6.08 -6.30 -19.19
N CYS A 113 -7.14 -6.93 -19.66
CA CYS A 113 -7.05 -8.29 -20.21
C CYS A 113 -6.38 -8.28 -21.60
N ASP A 114 -6.77 -7.35 -22.47
CA ASP A 114 -6.28 -7.24 -23.85
C ASP A 114 -4.77 -6.95 -23.89
N ASP A 115 -4.24 -6.18 -22.94
CA ASP A 115 -2.81 -5.87 -22.81
C ASP A 115 -2.00 -6.89 -21.97
N GLY A 116 -2.68 -7.93 -21.50
CA GLY A 116 -2.11 -9.02 -20.71
C GLY A 116 -1.72 -8.65 -19.27
N THR A 117 -2.15 -7.51 -18.74
CA THR A 117 -1.95 -7.16 -17.33
C THR A 117 -2.75 -8.08 -16.40
N LEU A 118 -4.02 -8.34 -16.72
CA LEU A 118 -4.88 -9.28 -16.01
C LEU A 118 -4.98 -10.59 -16.77
N SER A 119 -4.71 -11.72 -16.11
CA SER A 119 -5.08 -13.04 -16.63
C SER A 119 -6.59 -13.29 -16.54
N ASP A 120 -7.08 -14.31 -17.24
CA ASP A 120 -8.47 -14.74 -17.15
C ASP A 120 -8.83 -15.14 -15.71
N GLU A 121 -7.93 -15.83 -15.01
CA GLU A 121 -8.16 -16.24 -13.62
C GLU A 121 -8.15 -15.06 -12.65
N GLU A 122 -7.34 -14.03 -12.88
CA GLU A 122 -7.31 -12.81 -12.07
C GLU A 122 -8.58 -11.97 -12.30
N ARG A 123 -8.98 -11.82 -13.56
CA ARG A 123 -10.26 -11.19 -13.93
C ARG A 123 -11.44 -11.85 -13.24
N ASP A 124 -11.48 -13.18 -13.23
CA ASP A 124 -12.60 -13.94 -12.66
C ASP A 124 -12.69 -13.82 -11.12
N ARG A 125 -11.58 -13.47 -10.46
CA ARG A 125 -11.57 -13.10 -9.02
C ARG A 125 -12.11 -11.70 -8.76
N ILE A 126 -11.95 -10.79 -9.71
CA ILE A 126 -12.48 -9.41 -9.64
C ILE A 126 -13.99 -9.41 -9.93
N ILE A 127 -14.39 -10.02 -11.05
CA ILE A 127 -15.76 -10.01 -11.55
C ILE A 127 -16.12 -11.36 -12.18
N GLN A 128 -17.33 -11.85 -11.90
CA GLN A 128 -17.79 -13.10 -12.52
C GLN A 128 -17.95 -12.93 -14.04
N PRO A 129 -17.55 -13.91 -14.88
CA PRO A 129 -17.62 -13.81 -16.34
C PRO A 129 -19.01 -13.41 -16.89
N LYS A 130 -20.08 -13.96 -16.29
CA LYS A 130 -21.46 -13.65 -16.68
C LYS A 130 -21.79 -12.18 -16.41
N THR A 131 -21.43 -11.68 -15.23
CA THR A 131 -21.61 -10.28 -14.81
C THR A 131 -20.81 -9.34 -15.69
N LEU A 132 -19.56 -9.71 -16.02
CA LEU A 132 -18.70 -8.93 -16.90
C LEU A 132 -19.34 -8.75 -18.29
N LYS A 133 -19.82 -9.85 -18.90
CA LYS A 133 -20.48 -9.79 -20.22
C LYS A 133 -21.71 -8.87 -20.22
N THR A 134 -22.52 -8.96 -19.16
CA THR A 134 -23.70 -8.10 -19.00
C THR A 134 -23.31 -6.63 -18.86
N LYS A 135 -22.35 -6.32 -17.97
CA LYS A 135 -21.89 -4.95 -17.73
C LYS A 135 -21.23 -4.33 -18.97
N LEU A 136 -20.43 -5.08 -19.72
CA LEU A 136 -19.82 -4.63 -20.97
C LEU A 136 -20.88 -4.28 -22.02
N SER A 137 -21.91 -5.12 -22.16
CA SER A 137 -22.97 -4.89 -23.14
C SER A 137 -23.82 -3.66 -22.81
N ALA A 138 -23.98 -3.35 -21.53
CA ALA A 138 -24.73 -2.20 -21.03
C ALA A 138 -23.87 -0.96 -20.72
N ASN A 139 -22.56 -1.03 -20.97
CA ASN A 139 -21.56 -0.01 -20.61
C ASN A 139 -21.70 0.48 -19.15
N GLN A 140 -21.90 -0.46 -18.21
CA GLN A 140 -22.10 -0.16 -16.79
C GLN A 140 -20.78 0.00 -16.04
N LEU A 141 -20.83 0.73 -14.93
CA LEU A 141 -19.71 0.78 -13.98
C LEU A 141 -19.61 -0.52 -13.18
N LEU A 142 -18.41 -0.79 -12.68
CA LEU A 142 -18.16 -1.77 -11.65
C LEU A 142 -18.81 -1.32 -10.34
N THR A 143 -19.26 -2.28 -9.55
CA THR A 143 -19.74 -2.00 -8.18
C THR A 143 -18.58 -1.57 -7.30
N LEU A 144 -18.87 -1.03 -6.11
CA LEU A 144 -17.89 -0.77 -5.06
C LEU A 144 -16.95 -1.96 -4.84
N HIS A 145 -17.51 -3.16 -4.62
CA HIS A 145 -16.72 -4.35 -4.32
C HIS A 145 -15.87 -4.84 -5.51
N GLU A 146 -16.40 -4.74 -6.73
CA GLU A 146 -15.63 -5.08 -7.94
C GLU A 146 -14.50 -4.06 -8.18
N SER A 147 -14.78 -2.77 -7.93
CA SER A 147 -13.81 -1.67 -8.08
C SER A 147 -12.71 -1.74 -7.03
N ASP A 148 -13.05 -2.06 -5.78
CA ASP A 148 -12.09 -2.29 -4.70
C ASP A 148 -11.15 -3.45 -5.03
N ARG A 149 -11.69 -4.58 -5.53
CA ARG A 149 -10.86 -5.71 -5.97
C ARG A 149 -9.95 -5.32 -7.13
N LEU A 150 -10.49 -4.64 -8.15
CA LEU A 150 -9.71 -4.16 -9.28
C LEU A 150 -8.57 -3.23 -8.81
N PHE A 151 -8.87 -2.31 -7.89
CA PHE A 151 -7.88 -1.43 -7.30
C PHE A 151 -6.76 -2.21 -6.60
N ARG A 152 -7.10 -3.20 -5.75
CA ARG A 152 -6.09 -4.01 -5.06
C ARG A 152 -5.20 -4.81 -6.00
N PHE A 153 -5.74 -5.36 -7.08
CA PHE A 153 -4.94 -6.00 -8.14
C PHE A 153 -4.00 -5.01 -8.83
N ALA A 154 -4.52 -3.85 -9.23
CA ALA A 154 -3.73 -2.82 -9.91
C ALA A 154 -2.65 -2.22 -8.99
N HIS A 155 -2.97 -2.02 -7.71
CA HIS A 155 -2.07 -1.54 -6.68
C HIS A 155 -0.83 -2.44 -6.56
N ILE A 156 -1.04 -3.73 -6.32
CA ILE A 156 0.05 -4.71 -6.20
C ILE A 156 0.82 -4.89 -7.51
N THR A 157 0.13 -4.83 -8.65
CA THR A 157 0.77 -4.90 -9.96
C THR A 157 1.69 -3.69 -10.17
N ALA A 158 1.20 -2.47 -9.91
CA ALA A 158 1.99 -1.24 -10.01
C ALA A 158 3.22 -1.27 -9.11
N MET A 159 3.05 -1.72 -7.86
CA MET A 159 4.16 -1.87 -6.91
C MET A 159 5.21 -2.85 -7.42
N ALA A 160 4.80 -4.04 -7.86
CA ALA A 160 5.70 -5.06 -8.37
C ALA A 160 6.42 -4.58 -9.64
N GLU A 161 5.73 -3.95 -10.59
CA GLU A 161 6.36 -3.41 -11.81
C GLU A 161 7.46 -2.41 -11.50
N VAL A 162 7.26 -1.55 -10.50
CA VAL A 162 8.26 -0.56 -10.08
C VAL A 162 9.43 -1.22 -9.38
N ILE A 163 9.18 -2.13 -8.45
CA ILE A 163 10.24 -2.80 -7.67
C ILE A 163 11.10 -3.70 -8.57
N PHE A 164 10.50 -4.46 -9.47
CA PHE A 164 11.23 -5.35 -10.38
C PHE A 164 11.78 -4.64 -11.61
N GLY A 165 11.30 -3.43 -11.91
CA GLY A 165 11.67 -2.64 -13.09
C GLY A 165 11.25 -3.25 -14.43
N ASP A 166 10.47 -4.35 -14.41
CA ASP A 166 10.07 -5.10 -15.59
C ASP A 166 8.69 -5.76 -15.38
N LYS A 167 7.77 -5.52 -16.34
CA LYS A 167 6.40 -6.04 -16.31
C LYS A 167 6.34 -7.57 -16.32
N GLY A 168 7.21 -8.22 -17.09
CA GLY A 168 7.29 -9.68 -17.18
C GLY A 168 7.76 -10.32 -15.87
N LYS A 169 8.81 -9.77 -15.25
CA LYS A 169 9.32 -10.22 -13.94
C LYS A 169 8.28 -10.01 -12.84
N ALA A 170 7.62 -8.85 -12.82
CA ALA A 170 6.55 -8.57 -11.87
C ALA A 170 5.41 -9.59 -12.00
N LYS A 171 4.89 -9.81 -13.20
CA LYS A 171 3.84 -10.80 -13.46
C LYS A 171 4.26 -12.22 -13.09
N GLN A 172 5.50 -12.61 -13.43
CA GLN A 172 6.03 -13.92 -13.06
C GLN A 172 6.16 -14.08 -11.54
N TRP A 173 6.58 -13.03 -10.83
CA TRP A 173 6.69 -13.05 -9.38
C TRP A 173 5.31 -13.15 -8.72
N LEU A 174 4.34 -12.38 -9.20
CA LEU A 174 2.97 -12.34 -8.66
C LEU A 174 2.19 -13.64 -8.90
N SER A 175 2.50 -14.38 -9.95
CA SER A 175 1.82 -15.65 -10.29
C SER A 175 2.42 -16.88 -9.62
N LYS A 176 3.68 -16.84 -9.18
CA LYS A 176 4.35 -17.99 -8.56
C LYS A 176 3.88 -18.19 -7.11
N PRO A 177 3.52 -19.42 -6.70
CA PRO A 177 3.36 -19.82 -5.30
C PRO A 177 4.48 -19.33 -4.39
N LYS A 178 4.14 -18.92 -3.17
CA LYS A 178 5.10 -18.55 -2.13
C LYS A 178 4.91 -19.42 -0.90
N ALA A 179 6.01 -19.92 -0.34
CA ALA A 179 5.98 -20.70 0.89
C ALA A 179 5.37 -19.91 2.06
N ARG A 180 5.64 -18.60 2.13
CA ARG A 180 5.05 -17.67 3.11
C ARG A 180 3.52 -17.61 3.05
N PHE A 181 2.92 -17.89 1.89
CA PHE A 181 1.47 -17.93 1.69
C PHE A 181 0.95 -19.38 1.61
N LEU A 182 1.66 -20.33 2.21
CA LEU A 182 1.29 -21.75 2.23
C LEU A 182 1.07 -22.34 0.82
N GLY A 183 1.82 -21.85 -0.16
CA GLY A 183 1.72 -22.30 -1.55
C GLY A 183 0.76 -21.49 -2.42
N GLU A 184 0.06 -20.50 -1.86
CA GLU A 184 -0.72 -19.55 -2.67
C GLU A 184 0.18 -18.55 -3.39
N SER A 185 -0.27 -18.05 -4.54
CA SER A 185 0.41 -16.97 -5.26
C SER A 185 0.05 -15.60 -4.66
N PRO A 186 0.94 -14.60 -4.77
CA PRO A 186 0.59 -13.22 -4.43
C PRO A 186 -0.70 -12.74 -5.10
N SER A 187 -0.91 -13.07 -6.38
CA SER A 187 -2.15 -12.72 -7.10
C SER A 187 -3.42 -13.41 -6.57
N ALA A 188 -3.31 -14.54 -5.87
CA ALA A 188 -4.44 -15.17 -5.18
C ALA A 188 -4.74 -14.46 -3.84
N MET A 189 -3.70 -13.98 -3.16
CA MET A 189 -3.82 -13.32 -1.84
C MET A 189 -4.55 -11.97 -1.91
N VAL A 190 -4.43 -11.24 -3.02
CA VAL A 190 -5.07 -9.92 -3.21
C VAL A 190 -6.60 -9.97 -3.33
N THR A 191 -7.24 -11.11 -3.09
CA THR A 191 -8.71 -11.23 -2.99
C THR A 191 -9.27 -10.60 -1.72
N THR A 192 -8.45 -10.48 -0.67
CA THR A 192 -8.78 -9.81 0.60
C THR A 192 -7.86 -8.63 0.89
N THR A 193 -8.33 -7.64 1.64
CA THR A 193 -7.49 -6.50 2.07
C THR A 193 -6.30 -6.97 2.88
N PHE A 194 -6.50 -7.89 3.83
CA PHE A 194 -5.41 -8.43 4.65
C PHE A 194 -4.36 -9.17 3.81
N GLY A 195 -4.79 -10.00 2.86
CA GLY A 195 -3.87 -10.66 1.94
C GLY A 195 -3.14 -9.69 1.01
N THR A 196 -3.74 -8.55 0.70
CA THR A 196 -3.08 -7.47 -0.07
C THR A 196 -1.92 -6.88 0.74
N HIS A 197 -2.14 -6.51 2.00
CA HIS A 197 -1.08 -6.01 2.88
C HIS A 197 0.08 -7.02 3.05
N LEU A 198 -0.20 -8.31 3.20
CA LEU A 198 0.85 -9.34 3.26
C LEU A 198 1.72 -9.39 2.00
N VAL A 199 1.13 -9.10 0.83
CA VAL A 199 1.89 -8.99 -0.43
C VAL A 199 2.66 -7.68 -0.49
N GLU A 200 2.10 -6.58 0.00
CA GLU A 200 2.80 -5.28 0.11
C GLU A 200 4.07 -5.41 0.95
N GLU A 201 3.97 -5.98 2.15
CA GLU A 201 5.09 -6.23 3.05
C GLU A 201 6.17 -7.09 2.38
N MET A 202 5.77 -8.15 1.68
CA MET A 202 6.71 -9.03 0.99
C MET A 202 7.42 -8.30 -0.17
N LEU A 203 6.72 -7.43 -0.90
CA LEU A 203 7.31 -6.61 -1.97
C LEU A 203 8.30 -5.58 -1.40
N ILE A 204 7.97 -4.93 -0.29
CA ILE A 204 8.87 -4.00 0.41
C ILE A 204 10.16 -4.72 0.80
N GLN A 205 10.07 -5.89 1.43
CA GLN A 205 11.24 -6.65 1.85
C GLN A 205 12.11 -7.10 0.65
N VAL A 206 11.49 -7.45 -0.48
CA VAL A 206 12.22 -7.71 -1.73
C VAL A 206 12.97 -6.46 -2.21
N SER A 207 12.38 -5.28 -2.09
CA SER A 207 13.04 -4.02 -2.47
C SER A 207 14.24 -3.66 -1.57
N GLU A 208 14.22 -4.10 -0.31
CA GLU A 208 15.31 -3.97 0.66
C GLU A 208 16.42 -5.03 0.49
N GLY A 209 16.27 -5.94 -0.48
CA GLY A 209 17.24 -6.99 -0.78
C GLY A 209 17.08 -8.26 0.05
N MET A 210 15.98 -8.43 0.77
CA MET A 210 15.69 -9.67 1.49
C MET A 210 15.14 -10.73 0.50
N SER A 211 15.78 -11.90 0.44
CA SER A 211 15.31 -13.03 -0.37
C SER A 211 14.59 -14.07 0.50
N PHE A 212 13.45 -14.58 0.02
CA PHE A 212 12.64 -15.63 0.66
C PHE A 212 12.53 -16.87 -0.22
#